data_AF-A0A9W7FSA7-F1
#
_entry.id   AF-A0A9W7FSA7-F1
#
_cell.length_a   1.000
_cell.length_b   1.000
_cell.length_c   1.000
_cell.angle_alpha   90.00
_cell.angle_beta   90.00
_cell.angle_gamma   90.00
#
_symmetry.space_group_name_H-M   'P 1'
#
loop_
_entity.id
_entity.type
_entity.pdbx_description
1 polymer ?
#
loop_
_entity_poly.entity_id
_entity_poly.type
_entity_poly.pdbx_seq_one_letter_code
_entity_poly.pdbx_strand_id
1 'polypeptide(L)'
;MVSLVGQAQSSPSVTRNVNFNQAYNVAVPHGNSAGGTVIYLGTFDSEEECAGACLATETDANRCNYYTYFPFAGLQKLRFTNQCFSIVSPGFNPTYDETSVTGTVHWGCRDNSDCSLNGQCAEEGVCECRPAWKGERCETMNILPTPKNSGYRGMDMNPATRKMANTSSWGGAVLPGKDGELHMWASEMTEHCGIGAWAQNSRIVHAVAESADKPFERVDVVWEVFSHEPEVVPGPNGEYVMYFTAQLRGEHGDCECCRDGSGPCDGSTGPGDCGDDVDYEFLKNVGDSDPSWMSFTDDPAGNWSEPLQILGDWQGSDTNFAPVILKNGSMVALWRDWTALGGSRVFLATGSDWKDPSTYVRHEVELFPDLGTAGTEDQFIYLDEDGNFHAVFHHMYGTATESQWWLDATGGHAFSANGWDWTYTGVSYGDPLARYDTEEGQGAEVEFDDGSSFTFTRLERPHLLFGGDGELQGDPIYIINSAQYGFGTDPGTGAENDDACYTLVRPIFQG
;
A
#
# COMPACT_ATOMS: atom_id res chain seq x y z
N MET A 1 -4.69 42.83 34.89
CA MET A 1 -3.49 42.27 34.25
C MET A 1 -3.65 40.77 34.29
N VAL A 2 -4.12 40.19 33.18
CA VAL A 2 -4.19 38.73 33.02
C VAL A 2 -2.83 38.31 32.48
N SER A 3 -2.16 37.43 33.21
CA SER A 3 -0.83 36.92 32.88
C SER A 3 -0.96 35.98 31.69
N LEU A 4 -0.41 36.38 30.54
CA LEU A 4 -0.06 35.48 29.45
C LEU A 4 1.09 34.61 29.95
N VAL A 5 0.79 33.37 30.33
CA VAL A 5 1.81 32.33 30.42
C VAL A 5 1.90 31.74 29.02
N GLY A 6 2.84 32.25 28.22
CA GLY A 6 3.30 31.51 27.05
C GLY A 6 4.02 30.27 27.56
N GLN A 7 3.45 29.09 27.35
CA GLN A 7 4.20 27.86 27.46
C GLN A 7 5.30 27.91 26.38
N ALA A 8 6.53 27.68 26.81
CA ALA A 8 7.66 27.59 25.90
C ALA A 8 7.53 26.28 25.11
N GLN A 9 7.20 26.38 23.82
CA GLN A 9 7.47 25.30 22.88
C GLN A 9 8.97 24.98 23.00
N SER A 10 9.30 23.73 23.35
CA SER A 10 10.69 23.28 23.34
C SER A 10 11.27 23.47 21.95
N SER A 11 12.50 23.98 21.87
CA SER A 11 13.20 24.06 20.58
C SER A 11 13.20 22.69 19.87
N PRO A 12 12.98 22.66 18.55
CA PRO A 12 12.99 21.41 17.79
C PRO A 12 14.34 20.69 17.97
N SER A 13 14.29 19.36 17.96
CA SER A 13 15.49 18.51 18.01
C SER A 13 15.72 17.79 16.69
N VAL A 14 16.92 17.25 16.48
CA VAL A 14 17.29 16.58 15.23
C VAL A 14 17.89 15.22 15.54
N THR A 15 17.32 14.17 14.94
CA THR A 15 17.93 12.83 14.90
C THR A 15 18.65 12.63 13.58
N ARG A 16 19.92 12.23 13.65
CA ARG A 16 20.80 12.08 12.49
C ARG A 16 20.80 10.64 11.98
N ASN A 17 20.45 10.45 10.70
CA ASN A 17 20.45 9.16 9.99
C ASN A 17 21.55 9.16 8.93
N VAL A 18 22.66 8.49 9.23
CA VAL A 18 23.84 8.41 8.34
C VAL A 18 23.59 7.37 7.27
N ASN A 19 24.12 7.60 6.06
CA ASN A 19 23.94 6.71 4.91
C ASN A 19 22.47 6.58 4.48
N PHE A 20 21.66 7.62 4.70
CA PHE A 20 20.26 7.64 4.32
C PHE A 20 19.92 8.93 3.56
N ASN A 21 19.07 8.79 2.57
CA ASN A 21 18.65 9.85 1.65
C ASN A 21 17.14 9.88 1.50
N GLN A 22 16.49 10.84 2.18
CA GLN A 22 15.05 11.08 2.05
C GLN A 22 14.65 11.71 0.70
N ALA A 23 15.62 12.21 -0.07
CA ALA A 23 15.40 12.92 -1.32
C ALA A 23 15.91 12.16 -2.56
N TYR A 24 16.33 10.90 -2.43
CA TYR A 24 17.22 10.23 -3.39
C TYR A 24 16.72 10.30 -4.84
N ASN A 25 15.45 9.95 -5.04
CA ASN A 25 14.85 9.81 -6.38
C ASN A 25 14.26 11.11 -6.92
N VAL A 26 14.16 12.16 -6.11
CA VAL A 26 13.37 13.36 -6.42
C VAL A 26 14.17 14.66 -6.28
N ALA A 27 15.37 14.59 -5.71
CA ALA A 27 16.28 15.72 -5.60
C ALA A 27 16.69 16.22 -6.99
N VAL A 28 16.48 17.52 -7.23
CA VAL A 28 16.92 18.21 -8.44
C VAL A 28 18.17 19.03 -8.09
N PRO A 29 19.31 18.85 -8.80
CA PRO A 29 20.50 19.66 -8.53
C PRO A 29 20.20 21.16 -8.61
N HIS A 30 20.47 21.88 -7.52
CA HIS A 30 20.19 23.31 -7.36
C HIS A 30 18.72 23.70 -7.63
N GLY A 31 17.77 22.80 -7.37
CA GLY A 31 16.36 23.02 -7.66
C GLY A 31 15.43 22.24 -6.74
N ASN A 32 14.13 22.55 -6.84
CA ASN A 32 13.08 21.87 -6.10
C ASN A 32 12.57 20.67 -6.90
N SER A 33 12.00 19.68 -6.22
CA SER A 33 11.28 18.58 -6.86
C SER A 33 10.03 19.06 -7.59
N ALA A 34 9.51 18.24 -8.50
CA ALA A 34 8.29 18.55 -9.25
C ALA A 34 7.06 18.62 -8.33
N GLY A 35 6.97 17.77 -7.31
CA GLY A 35 5.90 17.79 -6.31
C GLY A 35 6.03 18.92 -5.29
N GLY A 36 7.17 19.62 -5.27
CA GLY A 36 7.41 20.73 -4.35
C GLY A 36 7.60 20.33 -2.89
N THR A 37 7.67 19.02 -2.57
CA THR A 37 7.91 18.56 -1.20
C THR A 37 9.40 18.48 -0.85
N VAL A 38 10.28 18.50 -1.85
CA VAL A 38 11.74 18.59 -1.67
C VAL A 38 12.25 19.93 -2.19
N ILE A 39 12.79 20.74 -1.30
CA ILE A 39 13.15 22.15 -1.52
C ILE A 39 14.65 22.31 -1.38
N TYR A 40 15.32 22.86 -2.39
CA TYR A 40 16.74 23.19 -2.31
C TYR A 40 16.97 24.37 -1.36
N LEU A 41 17.76 24.14 -0.30
CA LEU A 41 18.09 25.16 0.70
C LEU A 41 19.37 25.93 0.36
N GLY A 42 20.28 25.31 -0.37
CA GLY A 42 21.57 25.92 -0.70
C GLY A 42 22.71 24.91 -0.76
N THR A 43 23.91 25.48 -0.87
CA THR A 43 25.18 24.74 -0.74
C THR A 43 25.82 25.17 0.56
N PHE A 44 26.22 24.21 1.39
CA PHE A 44 26.78 24.44 2.73
C PHE A 44 28.09 23.68 2.89
N ASP A 45 28.98 24.18 3.75
CA ASP A 45 30.29 23.54 3.97
C ASP A 45 30.19 22.39 4.99
N SER A 46 29.09 22.32 5.74
CA SER A 46 28.85 21.28 6.73
C SER A 46 27.38 20.89 6.86
N GLU A 47 27.15 19.72 7.47
CA GLU A 47 25.81 19.22 7.78
C GLU A 47 25.11 20.12 8.82
N GLU A 48 25.85 20.66 9.78
CA GLU A 48 25.29 21.53 10.82
C GLU A 48 24.71 22.82 10.23
N GLU A 49 25.34 23.37 9.18
CA GLU A 49 24.80 24.52 8.45
C GLU A 49 23.52 24.15 7.68
N CYS A 50 23.50 22.97 7.05
CA CYS A 50 22.30 22.45 6.39
C CYS A 50 21.14 22.24 7.38
N ALA A 51 21.41 21.60 8.51
CA ALA A 51 20.45 21.41 9.59
C ALA A 51 19.94 22.77 10.12
N GLY A 52 20.83 23.74 10.32
CA GLY A 52 20.46 25.10 10.72
C GLY A 52 19.55 25.81 9.70
N ALA A 53 19.81 25.65 8.41
CA ALA A 53 18.95 26.20 7.35
C ALA A 53 17.56 25.52 7.30
N CYS A 54 17.53 24.21 7.49
CA CYS A 54 16.27 23.45 7.63
C CYS A 54 15.45 23.92 8.83
N LEU A 55 16.07 24.06 10.01
CA LEU A 55 15.41 24.56 11.22
C LEU A 55 14.93 26.01 11.08
N ALA A 56 15.59 26.82 10.24
CA ALA A 56 15.14 28.18 9.93
C ALA A 56 13.96 28.21 8.93
N THR A 57 13.65 27.07 8.28
CA THR A 57 12.50 26.91 7.39
C THR A 57 11.27 26.56 8.23
N GLU A 58 10.83 27.52 9.04
CA GLU A 58 9.56 27.45 9.77
C GLU A 58 8.64 28.57 9.27
N THR A 59 7.66 28.18 8.47
CA THR A 59 6.50 29.02 8.14
C THR A 59 5.23 28.29 8.55
N ASP A 60 4.12 29.01 8.71
CA ASP A 60 2.83 28.39 9.03
C ASP A 60 2.45 27.29 8.01
N ALA A 61 2.88 27.41 6.75
CA ALA A 61 2.52 26.48 5.67
C ALA A 61 3.54 25.37 5.40
N ASN A 62 4.83 25.59 5.70
CA ASN A 62 5.91 24.66 5.35
C ASN A 62 6.94 24.61 6.47
N ARG A 63 6.99 23.48 7.19
CA ARG A 63 8.05 23.12 8.13
C ARG A 63 8.97 22.10 7.50
N CYS A 64 10.28 22.26 7.70
CA CYS A 64 11.24 21.25 7.30
C CYS A 64 11.13 20.03 8.23
N ASN A 65 10.50 18.94 7.78
CA ASN A 65 10.39 17.69 8.54
C ASN A 65 11.68 16.88 8.48
N TYR A 66 12.40 16.96 7.36
CA TYR A 66 13.70 16.33 7.18
C TYR A 66 14.63 17.24 6.39
N TYR A 67 15.94 17.07 6.58
CA TYR A 67 16.90 17.54 5.60
C TYR A 67 17.70 16.39 5.02
N THR A 68 18.18 16.55 3.79
CA THR A 68 19.21 15.69 3.20
C THR A 68 20.40 16.55 2.79
N TYR A 69 21.58 16.20 3.29
CA TYR A 69 22.85 16.82 3.00
C TYR A 69 23.79 15.86 2.27
N PHE A 70 24.50 16.37 1.25
CA PHE A 70 25.45 15.60 0.44
C PHE A 70 26.90 16.06 0.70
N PRO A 71 27.57 15.59 1.79
CA PRO A 71 28.88 16.09 2.22
C PRO A 71 30.00 15.86 1.21
N PHE A 72 29.95 14.74 0.48
CA PHE A 72 30.83 14.45 -0.63
C PHE A 72 30.12 13.44 -1.53
N ALA A 73 29.54 13.94 -2.61
CA ALA A 73 28.85 13.09 -3.55
C ALA A 73 29.91 12.41 -4.43
N GLY A 74 30.08 11.09 -4.31
CA GLY A 74 31.06 10.32 -5.10
C GLY A 74 30.94 10.57 -6.61
N LEU A 75 31.82 9.99 -7.44
CA LEU A 75 31.90 10.30 -8.89
C LEU A 75 30.53 10.31 -9.62
N GLN A 76 29.59 9.46 -9.22
CA GLN A 76 28.23 9.36 -9.79
C GLN A 76 27.28 10.50 -9.38
N LYS A 77 27.53 11.18 -8.26
CA LYS A 77 26.66 12.23 -7.70
C LYS A 77 27.35 13.57 -7.52
N LEU A 78 28.56 13.78 -8.06
CA LEU A 78 29.34 15.03 -7.94
C LEU A 78 28.52 16.33 -8.07
N ARG A 79 27.47 16.34 -8.91
CA ARG A 79 26.56 17.47 -9.09
C ARG A 79 25.82 17.90 -7.81
N PHE A 80 25.65 17.01 -6.83
CA PHE A 80 24.98 17.26 -5.55
C PHE A 80 25.93 17.65 -4.42
N THR A 81 27.25 17.69 -4.66
CA THR A 81 28.23 17.96 -3.59
C THR A 81 27.89 19.25 -2.83
N ASN A 82 27.89 19.14 -1.50
CA ASN A 82 27.58 20.20 -0.54
C ASN A 82 26.14 20.74 -0.61
N GLN A 83 25.28 20.17 -1.45
CA GLN A 83 23.89 20.61 -1.53
C GLN A 83 23.09 20.11 -0.33
N CYS A 84 22.13 20.93 0.05
CA CYS A 84 21.20 20.68 1.15
C CYS A 84 19.77 20.87 0.66
N PHE A 85 18.92 19.93 1.04
CA PHE A 85 17.50 19.92 0.70
C PHE A 85 16.68 19.83 1.98
N SER A 86 15.58 20.58 2.04
CA SER A 86 14.50 20.41 3.01
C SER A 86 13.43 19.51 2.41
N ILE A 87 12.89 18.60 3.20
CA ILE A 87 11.73 17.80 2.86
C ILE A 87 10.60 18.27 3.78
N VAL A 88 9.56 18.84 3.18
CA VAL A 88 8.41 19.41 3.90
C VAL A 88 7.27 18.42 4.05
N SER A 89 7.24 17.34 3.27
CA SER A 89 6.32 16.22 3.51
C SER A 89 6.63 15.59 4.87
N PRO A 90 5.60 15.23 5.68
CA PRO A 90 5.82 14.55 6.94
C PRO A 90 6.26 13.09 6.76
N GLY A 91 6.23 12.52 5.56
CA GLY A 91 6.61 11.13 5.37
C GLY A 91 8.10 10.83 5.53
N PHE A 92 8.44 9.76 6.27
CA PHE A 92 9.79 9.20 6.35
C PHE A 92 9.90 7.92 5.50
N ASN A 93 10.74 7.96 4.47
CA ASN A 93 10.92 6.90 3.47
C ASN A 93 12.35 6.94 2.90
N PRO A 94 13.38 6.84 3.76
CA PRO A 94 14.73 7.11 3.32
C PRO A 94 15.25 5.98 2.43
N THR A 95 16.05 6.31 1.43
CA THR A 95 16.83 5.33 0.66
C THR A 95 18.22 5.17 1.28
N TYR A 96 18.76 3.96 1.37
CA TYR A 96 20.16 3.79 1.77
C TYR A 96 21.09 4.43 0.72
N ASP A 97 22.00 5.28 1.18
CA ASP A 97 22.90 6.08 0.35
C ASP A 97 24.06 6.62 1.18
N GLU A 98 25.19 5.90 1.15
CA GLU A 98 26.43 6.24 1.85
C GLU A 98 27.01 7.62 1.48
N THR A 99 26.52 8.24 0.40
CA THR A 99 26.99 9.55 -0.04
C THR A 99 26.22 10.73 0.57
N SER A 100 25.25 10.45 1.43
CA SER A 100 24.34 11.45 2.00
C SER A 100 24.06 11.21 3.49
N VAL A 101 23.53 12.25 4.12
CA VAL A 101 23.03 12.20 5.49
C VAL A 101 21.64 12.81 5.50
N THR A 102 20.70 12.13 6.14
CA THR A 102 19.36 12.65 6.38
C THR A 102 19.17 12.94 7.85
N GLY A 103 18.71 14.13 8.21
CA GLY A 103 18.28 14.43 9.57
C GLY A 103 16.76 14.51 9.67
N THR A 104 16.19 13.81 10.64
CA THR A 104 14.79 13.95 11.04
C THR A 104 14.66 15.09 12.02
N VAL A 105 13.76 16.04 11.74
CA VAL A 105 13.47 17.16 12.63
C VAL A 105 12.22 16.85 13.45
N HIS A 106 12.38 16.90 14.76
CA HIS A 106 11.34 16.63 15.74
C HIS A 106 10.70 17.95 16.17
N TRP A 107 9.54 18.23 15.59
CA TRP A 107 8.72 19.40 15.90
C TRP A 107 7.63 19.03 16.90
N GLY A 108 7.29 19.96 17.80
CA GLY A 108 6.00 19.88 18.47
C GLY A 108 4.88 20.10 17.46
N CYS A 109 3.81 19.31 17.54
CA CYS A 109 2.64 19.46 16.69
C CYS A 109 1.96 20.82 16.92
N ARG A 110 1.30 21.35 15.88
CA ARG A 110 0.47 22.57 15.95
C ARG A 110 -1.02 22.25 15.95
N ASP A 111 -1.40 21.23 15.20
CA ASP A 111 -2.76 20.77 15.00
C ASP A 111 -2.75 19.27 14.65
N ASN A 112 -3.94 18.70 14.46
CA ASN A 112 -4.09 17.26 14.23
C ASN A 112 -3.45 16.79 12.91
N SER A 113 -3.22 17.68 11.94
CA SER A 113 -2.58 17.30 10.67
C SER A 113 -1.08 17.01 10.85
N ASP A 114 -0.43 17.68 11.81
CA ASP A 114 0.93 17.33 12.24
C ASP A 114 0.95 15.94 12.96
N CYS A 115 -0.21 15.42 13.38
CA CYS A 115 -0.42 14.09 13.96
C CYS A 115 -1.05 13.10 12.97
N SER A 116 -0.84 13.29 11.67
CA SER A 116 -1.32 12.44 10.57
C SER A 116 -2.84 12.26 10.50
N LEU A 117 -3.62 13.10 11.21
CA LEU A 117 -5.05 12.90 11.53
C LEU A 117 -5.38 11.59 12.28
N ASN A 118 -4.37 10.78 12.59
CA ASN A 118 -4.47 9.57 13.41
C ASN A 118 -4.33 9.84 14.91
N GLY A 119 -4.34 11.11 15.30
CA GLY A 119 -4.21 11.56 16.67
C GLY A 119 -4.60 13.03 16.83
N GLN A 120 -4.65 13.47 18.08
CA GLN A 120 -4.93 14.86 18.42
C GLN A 120 -3.65 15.55 18.89
N CYS A 121 -3.45 16.79 18.47
CA CYS A 121 -2.34 17.58 18.98
C CYS A 121 -2.71 18.19 20.34
N ALA A 122 -2.02 17.79 21.41
CA ALA A 122 -2.20 18.33 22.75
C ALA A 122 -1.66 19.77 22.87
N GLU A 123 -2.06 20.49 23.93
CA GLU A 123 -1.63 21.88 24.18
C GLU A 123 -0.10 22.00 24.30
N GLU A 124 0.57 20.95 24.80
CA GLU A 124 2.02 20.87 24.93
C GLU A 124 2.77 20.61 23.61
N GLY A 125 2.06 20.45 22.49
CA GLY A 125 2.64 20.16 21.17
C GLY A 125 3.07 18.69 21.02
N VAL A 126 2.40 17.78 21.70
CA VAL A 126 2.63 16.32 21.61
C VAL A 126 1.42 15.66 20.98
N CYS A 127 1.63 14.74 20.05
CA CYS A 127 0.55 13.96 19.46
C CYS A 127 0.05 12.89 20.42
N GLU A 128 -1.25 12.92 20.71
CA GLU A 128 -1.98 11.86 21.41
C GLU A 128 -2.64 10.96 20.36
N CYS A 129 -1.99 9.83 20.08
CA CYS A 129 -2.45 8.92 19.03
C CYS A 129 -3.71 8.16 19.41
N ARG A 130 -4.57 7.94 18.40
CA ARG A 130 -5.63 6.93 18.46
C ARG A 130 -5.00 5.55 18.71
N PRO A 131 -5.65 4.62 19.44
CA PRO A 131 -5.01 3.37 19.85
C PRO A 131 -4.43 2.53 18.70
N ALA A 132 -5.10 2.56 17.54
CA ALA A 132 -4.67 1.88 16.32
C ALA A 132 -3.35 2.38 15.74
N TRP A 133 -2.80 3.48 16.27
CA TRP A 133 -1.66 4.21 15.72
C TRP A 133 -0.62 4.51 16.80
N LYS A 134 0.62 4.69 16.34
CA LYS A 134 1.79 5.00 17.16
C LYS A 134 2.80 5.82 16.34
N GLY A 135 3.88 6.23 16.99
CA GLY A 135 4.88 7.14 16.42
C GLY A 135 4.72 8.55 16.97
N GLU A 136 5.69 9.40 16.69
CA GLU A 136 5.70 10.78 17.18
C GLU A 136 4.58 11.63 16.56
N ARG A 137 4.12 11.24 15.37
CA ARG A 137 3.04 11.91 14.62
C ARG A 137 1.91 10.95 14.29
N CYS A 138 1.80 9.84 15.02
CA CYS A 138 0.77 8.82 14.81
C CYS A 138 0.76 8.25 13.38
N GLU A 139 1.93 8.18 12.74
CA GLU A 139 2.08 7.79 11.33
C GLU A 139 2.14 6.27 11.12
N THR A 140 2.44 5.51 12.17
CA THR A 140 2.67 4.06 12.10
C THR A 140 1.52 3.30 12.75
N MET A 141 1.05 2.25 12.10
CA MET A 141 0.01 1.39 12.65
C MET A 141 0.51 0.57 13.84
N ASN A 142 -0.32 0.44 14.87
CA ASN A 142 -0.01 -0.30 16.08
C ASN A 142 -0.44 -1.78 15.96
N ILE A 143 0.21 -2.49 15.03
CA ILE A 143 -0.06 -3.90 14.73
C ILE A 143 0.45 -4.78 15.89
N LEU A 144 -0.37 -5.74 16.29
CA LEU A 144 -0.09 -6.72 17.35
C LEU A 144 0.42 -8.05 16.76
N PRO A 145 1.07 -8.90 17.58
CA PRO A 145 1.39 -10.26 17.19
C PRO A 145 0.14 -11.01 16.69
N THR A 146 0.28 -11.71 15.57
CA THR A 146 -0.87 -12.30 14.87
C THR A 146 -1.00 -13.82 15.09
N PRO A 147 -2.20 -14.42 15.11
CA PRO A 147 -2.34 -15.86 15.04
C PRO A 147 -1.77 -16.40 13.73
N LYS A 148 -0.92 -17.43 13.82
CA LYS A 148 -0.22 -18.00 12.65
C LYS A 148 -1.13 -18.52 11.53
N ASN A 149 -2.33 -18.96 11.88
CA ASN A 149 -3.32 -19.51 10.96
C ASN A 149 -4.43 -18.52 10.59
N SER A 150 -4.27 -17.23 10.92
CA SER A 150 -5.24 -16.19 10.53
C SER A 150 -5.21 -15.94 9.03
N GLY A 151 -6.36 -15.48 8.50
CA GLY A 151 -6.53 -15.12 7.10
C GLY A 151 -6.89 -16.29 6.19
N TYR A 152 -6.67 -16.12 4.89
CA TYR A 152 -7.10 -17.07 3.85
C TYR A 152 -5.90 -17.82 3.26
N ARG A 153 -5.97 -19.16 3.32
CA ARG A 153 -4.96 -20.08 2.78
C ARG A 153 -5.65 -21.12 1.91
N GLY A 154 -5.89 -20.76 0.66
CA GLY A 154 -6.57 -21.61 -0.31
C GLY A 154 -5.81 -22.90 -0.59
N MET A 155 -6.58 -23.96 -0.89
CA MET A 155 -6.03 -25.20 -1.40
C MET A 155 -6.95 -25.77 -2.47
N ASP A 156 -6.36 -26.31 -3.53
CA ASP A 156 -7.04 -27.06 -4.57
C ASP A 156 -6.52 -28.50 -4.68
N MET A 157 -7.28 -29.34 -5.37
CA MET A 157 -6.89 -30.74 -5.59
C MET A 157 -5.79 -30.82 -6.64
N ASN A 158 -4.59 -31.22 -6.24
CA ASN A 158 -3.50 -31.50 -7.17
C ASN A 158 -3.92 -32.64 -8.13
N PRO A 159 -3.98 -32.41 -9.46
CA PRO A 159 -4.49 -33.38 -10.40
C PRO A 159 -3.59 -34.62 -10.53
N ALA A 160 -2.28 -34.45 -10.36
CA ALA A 160 -1.29 -35.52 -10.45
C ALA A 160 -1.28 -36.42 -9.20
N THR A 161 -1.31 -35.83 -8.01
CA THR A 161 -1.17 -36.58 -6.74
C THR A 161 -2.49 -36.94 -6.08
N ARG A 162 -3.61 -36.31 -6.49
CA ARG A 162 -4.94 -36.43 -5.86
C ARG A 162 -4.92 -36.07 -4.36
N LYS A 163 -4.11 -35.07 -3.99
CA LYS A 163 -4.03 -34.50 -2.65
C LYS A 163 -4.28 -32.99 -2.71
N MET A 164 -4.75 -32.42 -1.62
CA MET A 164 -4.83 -30.97 -1.49
C MET A 164 -3.43 -30.35 -1.55
N ALA A 165 -3.31 -29.26 -2.28
CA ALA A 165 -2.11 -28.48 -2.48
C ALA A 165 -2.46 -26.99 -2.45
N ASN A 166 -1.53 -26.16 -2.00
CA ASN A 166 -1.78 -24.74 -1.76
C ASN A 166 -2.05 -24.00 -3.07
N THR A 167 -2.88 -22.97 -2.99
CA THR A 167 -2.98 -21.88 -3.94
C THR A 167 -2.47 -20.61 -3.27
N SER A 168 -2.00 -19.65 -4.06
CA SER A 168 -1.65 -18.34 -3.54
C SER A 168 -2.83 -17.38 -3.55
N SER A 169 -2.86 -16.44 -2.62
CA SER A 169 -3.91 -15.42 -2.52
C SER A 169 -3.39 -14.00 -2.35
N TRP A 170 -4.07 -13.04 -2.98
CA TRP A 170 -3.67 -11.64 -3.06
C TRP A 170 -4.80 -10.64 -2.69
N GLY A 171 -4.52 -9.70 -1.78
CA GLY A 171 -5.50 -8.86 -1.10
C GLY A 171 -6.41 -9.64 -0.15
N GLY A 172 -7.55 -9.04 0.22
CA GLY A 172 -8.53 -9.68 1.11
C GLY A 172 -9.47 -8.67 1.75
N ALA A 173 -10.39 -8.10 0.97
CA ALA A 173 -11.41 -7.21 1.51
C ALA A 173 -12.33 -8.00 2.44
N VAL A 174 -12.50 -7.57 3.68
CA VAL A 174 -13.34 -8.25 4.69
C VAL A 174 -14.47 -7.35 5.14
N LEU A 175 -15.70 -7.83 5.04
CA LEU A 175 -16.89 -7.16 5.58
C LEU A 175 -17.75 -8.13 6.42
N PRO A 176 -18.41 -7.65 7.49
CA PRO A 176 -19.29 -8.47 8.29
C PRO A 176 -20.61 -8.76 7.57
N GLY A 177 -21.08 -10.00 7.72
CA GLY A 177 -22.34 -10.51 7.21
C GLY A 177 -23.52 -10.30 8.14
N LYS A 178 -24.74 -10.29 7.59
CA LYS A 178 -25.99 -10.31 8.37
C LYS A 178 -26.25 -11.66 9.05
N ASP A 179 -25.56 -12.69 8.60
CA ASP A 179 -25.52 -14.05 9.18
C ASP A 179 -24.60 -14.14 10.41
N GLY A 180 -23.78 -13.11 10.65
CA GLY A 180 -22.83 -13.05 11.75
C GLY A 180 -21.44 -13.63 11.43
N GLU A 181 -21.20 -14.01 10.17
CA GLU A 181 -19.86 -14.39 9.68
C GLU A 181 -19.13 -13.16 9.13
N LEU A 182 -17.81 -13.26 9.02
CA LEU A 182 -17.01 -12.34 8.22
C LEU A 182 -16.87 -12.90 6.81
N HIS A 183 -17.09 -12.07 5.80
CA HIS A 183 -16.95 -12.43 4.39
C HIS A 183 -15.71 -11.76 3.83
N MET A 184 -14.85 -12.56 3.20
CA MET A 184 -13.62 -12.11 2.56
C MET A 184 -13.69 -12.32 1.06
N TRP A 185 -13.25 -11.32 0.29
CA TRP A 185 -13.00 -11.46 -1.15
C TRP A 185 -11.53 -11.21 -1.44
N ALA A 186 -10.90 -12.18 -2.10
CA ALA A 186 -9.48 -12.14 -2.43
C ALA A 186 -9.26 -12.62 -3.86
N SER A 187 -8.17 -12.14 -4.47
CA SER A 187 -7.62 -12.81 -5.65
C SER A 187 -7.03 -14.14 -5.22
N GLU A 188 -7.29 -15.20 -5.98
CA GLU A 188 -6.64 -16.49 -5.82
C GLU A 188 -6.00 -16.90 -7.15
N MET A 189 -4.75 -17.35 -7.09
CA MET A 189 -4.02 -17.82 -8.26
C MET A 189 -4.33 -19.30 -8.49
N THR A 190 -5.03 -19.59 -9.59
CA THR A 190 -5.40 -20.95 -9.99
C THR A 190 -4.18 -21.78 -10.38
N GLU A 191 -4.37 -23.10 -10.49
CA GLU A 191 -3.35 -24.05 -10.94
C GLU A 191 -2.08 -24.07 -10.06
N HIS A 192 -2.26 -23.78 -8.76
CA HIS A 192 -1.21 -23.81 -7.74
C HIS A 192 -0.05 -22.84 -8.00
N CYS A 193 -0.32 -21.75 -8.74
CA CYS A 193 0.66 -20.72 -9.05
C CYS A 193 0.80 -19.67 -7.95
N GLY A 194 1.92 -18.95 -7.97
CA GLY A 194 2.22 -17.80 -7.13
C GLY A 194 1.82 -16.48 -7.75
N ILE A 195 2.12 -15.39 -7.05
CA ILE A 195 1.69 -14.04 -7.44
C ILE A 195 2.27 -13.61 -8.79
N GLY A 196 3.40 -14.14 -9.22
CA GLY A 196 3.98 -13.87 -10.54
C GLY A 196 3.01 -14.18 -11.68
N ALA A 197 2.16 -15.20 -11.52
CA ALA A 197 1.16 -15.59 -12.52
C ALA A 197 -0.18 -14.81 -12.42
N TRP A 198 -0.22 -13.68 -11.69
CA TRP A 198 -1.48 -12.99 -11.39
C TRP A 198 -2.28 -12.68 -12.66
N ALA A 199 -1.66 -12.13 -13.70
CA ALA A 199 -2.32 -11.71 -14.94
C ALA A 199 -2.89 -12.86 -15.78
N GLN A 200 -2.44 -14.08 -15.51
CA GLN A 200 -2.81 -15.29 -16.25
C GLN A 200 -3.78 -16.17 -15.47
N ASN A 201 -3.66 -16.21 -14.14
CA ASN A 201 -4.27 -17.24 -13.30
C ASN A 201 -5.15 -16.69 -12.19
N SER A 202 -5.35 -15.38 -12.09
CA SER A 202 -6.19 -14.83 -11.02
C SER A 202 -7.67 -15.05 -11.25
N ARG A 203 -8.35 -15.51 -10.21
CA ARG A 203 -9.80 -15.49 -10.04
C ARG A 203 -10.17 -14.77 -8.74
N ILE A 204 -11.42 -14.35 -8.59
CA ILE A 204 -11.92 -13.78 -7.33
C ILE A 204 -12.72 -14.85 -6.58
N VAL A 205 -12.32 -15.11 -5.35
CA VAL A 205 -12.99 -16.07 -4.46
C VAL A 205 -13.71 -15.37 -3.32
N HIS A 206 -14.74 -16.03 -2.79
CA HIS A 206 -15.39 -15.66 -1.54
C HIS A 206 -15.03 -16.69 -0.46
N ALA A 207 -14.62 -16.22 0.71
CA ALA A 207 -14.32 -17.04 1.87
C ALA A 207 -15.01 -16.49 3.12
N VAL A 208 -15.26 -17.34 4.11
CA VAL A 208 -15.95 -16.95 5.35
C VAL A 208 -15.18 -17.39 6.60
N ALA A 209 -15.37 -16.66 7.70
CA ALA A 209 -14.87 -17.02 9.02
C ALA A 209 -15.83 -16.57 10.12
N GLU A 210 -15.86 -17.28 11.25
CA GLU A 210 -16.63 -16.86 12.44
C GLU A 210 -16.06 -15.58 13.08
N SER A 211 -14.76 -15.34 12.92
CA SER A 211 -14.05 -14.16 13.43
C SER A 211 -12.69 -13.98 12.74
N ALA A 212 -12.14 -12.76 12.78
CA ALA A 212 -10.94 -12.39 12.03
C ALA A 212 -9.66 -13.11 12.49
N ASP A 213 -9.65 -13.66 13.71
CA ASP A 213 -8.54 -14.47 14.24
C ASP A 213 -8.60 -15.95 13.80
N LYS A 214 -9.65 -16.35 13.06
CA LYS A 214 -9.81 -17.70 12.52
C LYS A 214 -9.36 -17.78 11.06
N PRO A 215 -9.04 -19.00 10.57
CA PRO A 215 -8.89 -19.22 9.15
C PRO A 215 -10.18 -18.88 8.40
N PHE A 216 -10.06 -18.20 7.28
CA PHE A 216 -11.12 -18.03 6.31
C PHE A 216 -11.17 -19.25 5.40
N GLU A 217 -12.37 -19.81 5.21
CA GLU A 217 -12.61 -21.00 4.40
C GLU A 217 -13.33 -20.59 3.11
N ARG A 218 -12.79 -21.00 1.95
CA ARG A 218 -13.40 -20.69 0.65
C ARG A 218 -14.79 -21.33 0.54
N VAL A 219 -15.79 -20.54 0.19
CA VAL A 219 -17.16 -21.00 -0.04
C VAL A 219 -17.49 -21.11 -1.53
N ASP A 220 -17.03 -20.15 -2.35
CA ASP A 220 -17.25 -20.17 -3.79
C ASP A 220 -16.21 -19.34 -4.57
N VAL A 221 -16.35 -19.39 -5.90
CA VAL A 221 -15.68 -18.51 -6.86
C VAL A 221 -16.71 -17.49 -7.33
N VAL A 222 -16.41 -16.20 -7.15
CA VAL A 222 -17.29 -15.10 -7.53
C VAL A 222 -17.12 -14.77 -9.00
N TRP A 223 -15.86 -14.62 -9.43
CA TRP A 223 -15.49 -14.33 -10.81
C TRP A 223 -14.34 -15.27 -11.20
N GLU A 224 -14.51 -15.91 -12.35
CA GLU A 224 -13.53 -16.85 -12.91
C GLU A 224 -12.34 -16.11 -13.56
N VAL A 225 -11.32 -16.86 -13.97
CA VAL A 225 -10.12 -16.31 -14.61
C VAL A 225 -10.48 -15.61 -15.93
N PHE A 226 -9.92 -14.47 -16.32
CA PHE A 226 -9.09 -13.58 -15.53
C PHE A 226 -9.97 -12.55 -14.81
N SER A 227 -9.89 -12.55 -13.48
CA SER A 227 -10.42 -11.49 -12.62
C SER A 227 -9.49 -11.30 -11.44
N HIS A 228 -9.16 -10.07 -11.12
CA HIS A 228 -8.14 -9.75 -10.15
C HIS A 228 -8.52 -8.52 -9.33
N GLU A 229 -7.69 -8.28 -8.34
CA GLU A 229 -7.71 -7.14 -7.47
C GLU A 229 -9.11 -6.73 -6.94
N PRO A 230 -9.88 -7.63 -6.31
CA PRO A 230 -11.15 -7.26 -5.72
C PRO A 230 -10.92 -6.27 -4.57
N GLU A 231 -11.61 -5.14 -4.61
CA GLU A 231 -11.83 -4.21 -3.49
C GLU A 231 -13.33 -4.23 -3.19
N VAL A 232 -13.72 -4.52 -1.95
CA VAL A 232 -15.14 -4.64 -1.57
C VAL A 232 -15.46 -3.70 -0.42
N VAL A 233 -16.39 -2.79 -0.68
CA VAL A 233 -16.78 -1.72 0.24
C VAL A 233 -18.29 -1.73 0.49
N PRO A 234 -18.76 -1.24 1.65
CA PRO A 234 -20.18 -1.12 1.94
C PRO A 234 -20.83 -0.04 1.08
N GLY A 235 -22.01 -0.35 0.52
CA GLY A 235 -22.92 0.62 -0.07
C GLY A 235 -23.78 1.34 0.99
N PRO A 236 -24.40 2.48 0.66
CA PRO A 236 -25.12 3.32 1.62
C PRO A 236 -26.38 2.66 2.20
N ASN A 237 -26.86 1.54 1.63
CA ASN A 237 -27.99 0.78 2.14
C ASN A 237 -27.57 -0.62 2.65
N GLY A 238 -26.27 -0.84 2.86
CA GLY A 238 -25.71 -2.13 3.30
C GLY A 238 -25.52 -3.14 2.17
N GLU A 239 -25.39 -2.66 0.93
CA GLU A 239 -24.90 -3.46 -0.19
C GLU A 239 -23.41 -3.80 0.01
N TYR A 240 -22.94 -4.88 -0.59
CA TYR A 240 -21.52 -5.16 -0.84
C TYR A 240 -21.22 -4.69 -2.26
N VAL A 241 -20.26 -3.78 -2.42
CA VAL A 241 -19.89 -3.22 -3.72
C VAL A 241 -18.45 -3.59 -4.03
N MET A 242 -18.26 -4.41 -5.06
CA MET A 242 -16.96 -4.91 -5.49
C MET A 242 -16.48 -4.12 -6.72
N TYR A 243 -15.24 -3.65 -6.65
CA TYR A 243 -14.47 -3.10 -7.75
C TYR A 243 -13.34 -4.06 -8.07
N PHE A 244 -13.11 -4.34 -9.36
CA PHE A 244 -12.14 -5.36 -9.76
C PHE A 244 -11.77 -5.20 -11.24
N THR A 245 -10.59 -5.67 -11.62
CA THR A 245 -10.17 -5.74 -13.02
C THR A 245 -10.41 -7.13 -13.57
N ALA A 246 -11.00 -7.23 -14.77
CA ALA A 246 -11.32 -8.53 -15.34
C ALA A 246 -11.47 -8.53 -16.86
N GLN A 247 -10.99 -9.61 -17.47
CA GLN A 247 -11.34 -10.01 -18.82
C GLN A 247 -11.72 -11.49 -18.77
N LEU A 248 -12.93 -11.77 -18.27
CA LEU A 248 -13.39 -13.12 -17.94
C LEU A 248 -13.17 -14.10 -19.12
N ARG A 249 -12.23 -15.03 -18.97
CA ARG A 249 -11.74 -16.00 -19.96
C ARG A 249 -12.35 -17.40 -19.72
N GLY A 250 -12.35 -17.91 -18.49
CA GLY A 250 -12.86 -19.22 -18.10
C GLY A 250 -12.37 -19.73 -16.73
N GLU A 251 -12.66 -20.99 -16.41
CA GLU A 251 -12.36 -21.61 -15.10
C GLU A 251 -10.87 -21.92 -14.85
N HIS A 252 -10.05 -21.89 -15.91
CA HIS A 252 -8.64 -22.27 -15.86
C HIS A 252 -7.76 -21.12 -16.36
N GLY A 253 -6.64 -20.91 -15.67
CA GLY A 253 -5.61 -19.95 -16.07
C GLY A 253 -4.68 -20.47 -17.18
N ASP A 254 -3.85 -19.56 -17.69
CA ASP A 254 -2.94 -19.84 -18.79
C ASP A 254 -1.62 -20.50 -18.33
N CYS A 255 -1.27 -20.40 -17.05
CA CYS A 255 -0.09 -21.04 -16.45
C CYS A 255 -0.45 -22.35 -15.71
N GLU A 256 0.48 -23.31 -15.68
CA GLU A 256 0.37 -24.56 -14.93
C GLU A 256 1.58 -24.70 -13.99
N CYS A 257 1.41 -24.42 -12.70
CA CYS A 257 2.50 -24.49 -11.70
C CYS A 257 2.55 -25.85 -10.97
N CYS A 258 1.74 -26.80 -11.45
CA CYS A 258 1.70 -28.17 -10.98
C CYS A 258 1.99 -29.21 -12.07
N ARG A 259 2.84 -28.83 -13.04
CA ARG A 259 3.25 -29.71 -14.15
C ARG A 259 3.96 -30.96 -13.66
N ASP A 260 3.58 -32.10 -14.23
CA ASP A 260 4.15 -33.40 -13.86
C ASP A 260 5.69 -33.41 -14.01
N GLY A 261 6.37 -33.71 -12.90
CA GLY A 261 7.82 -33.80 -12.83
C GLY A 261 8.58 -32.45 -12.87
N SER A 262 7.91 -31.30 -12.80
CA SER A 262 8.56 -29.98 -12.84
C SER A 262 8.04 -28.98 -11.79
N GLY A 263 6.71 -28.86 -11.61
CA GLY A 263 6.12 -27.88 -10.68
C GLY A 263 6.08 -28.38 -9.23
N PRO A 264 6.40 -27.54 -8.22
CA PRO A 264 6.33 -27.93 -6.81
C PRO A 264 4.89 -28.06 -6.30
N CYS A 265 3.91 -27.48 -7.00
CA CYS A 265 2.49 -27.45 -6.59
C CYS A 265 2.29 -26.90 -5.17
N ASP A 266 3.05 -25.89 -4.77
CA ASP A 266 3.03 -25.33 -3.42
C ASP A 266 2.51 -23.89 -3.36
N GLY A 267 1.96 -23.40 -4.48
CA GLY A 267 1.53 -22.02 -4.63
C GLY A 267 2.62 -21.10 -5.15
N SER A 268 3.78 -21.59 -5.60
CA SER A 268 4.79 -20.78 -6.28
C SER A 268 4.75 -20.97 -7.81
N THR A 269 5.24 -19.97 -8.54
CA THR A 269 5.46 -19.96 -9.98
C THR A 269 6.95 -19.91 -10.26
N GLY A 270 7.44 -20.89 -11.03
CA GLY A 270 8.84 -20.96 -11.43
C GLY A 270 9.07 -21.05 -12.93
N PRO A 271 10.35 -21.24 -13.32
CA PRO A 271 10.75 -21.24 -14.72
C PRO A 271 9.95 -22.21 -15.60
N GLY A 272 9.27 -21.63 -16.59
CA GLY A 272 8.50 -22.35 -17.61
C GLY A 272 7.11 -22.81 -17.15
N ASP A 273 6.64 -22.44 -15.97
CA ASP A 273 5.26 -22.72 -15.52
C ASP A 273 4.23 -21.94 -16.33
N CYS A 274 4.62 -20.75 -16.80
CA CYS A 274 3.93 -19.98 -17.81
C CYS A 274 4.65 -20.18 -19.16
N GLY A 275 3.91 -20.41 -20.26
CA GLY A 275 4.51 -20.63 -21.58
C GLY A 275 5.29 -19.42 -22.11
N ASP A 276 6.24 -19.65 -23.04
CA ASP A 276 7.05 -18.57 -23.66
C ASP A 276 6.19 -17.49 -24.38
N ASP A 277 4.94 -17.82 -24.73
CA ASP A 277 3.98 -16.92 -25.39
C ASP A 277 3.11 -16.08 -24.41
N VAL A 278 3.24 -16.25 -23.08
CA VAL A 278 2.56 -15.42 -22.06
C VAL A 278 3.52 -14.47 -21.32
N ASP A 279 4.68 -14.22 -21.93
CA ASP A 279 5.62 -13.20 -21.49
C ASP A 279 4.92 -11.84 -21.31
N TYR A 280 5.47 -10.96 -20.48
CA TYR A 280 5.02 -9.57 -20.31
C TYR A 280 4.80 -8.83 -21.67
N GLU A 281 5.45 -9.29 -22.74
CA GLU A 281 5.22 -8.87 -24.14
C GLU A 281 3.85 -9.27 -24.71
N PHE A 282 3.26 -10.40 -24.33
CA PHE A 282 1.89 -10.77 -24.70
C PHE A 282 0.89 -9.79 -24.11
N LEU A 283 0.96 -9.48 -22.81
CA LEU A 283 0.14 -8.46 -22.15
C LEU A 283 0.31 -7.07 -22.82
N LYS A 284 1.53 -6.70 -23.25
CA LYS A 284 1.76 -5.50 -24.07
C LYS A 284 1.10 -5.56 -25.46
N ASN A 285 1.01 -6.75 -26.08
CA ASN A 285 0.53 -6.94 -27.46
C ASN A 285 -0.97 -7.22 -27.57
N VAL A 286 -1.66 -7.72 -26.53
CA VAL A 286 -3.13 -7.82 -26.52
C VAL A 286 -3.80 -6.44 -26.38
N GLY A 287 -3.01 -5.39 -26.14
CA GLY A 287 -3.50 -4.08 -25.77
C GLY A 287 -3.99 -4.18 -24.34
N ASP A 288 -3.18 -3.67 -23.41
CA ASP A 288 -3.49 -3.54 -21.99
C ASP A 288 -4.88 -2.89 -21.80
N SER A 289 -5.91 -3.73 -21.75
CA SER A 289 -7.31 -3.30 -21.85
C SER A 289 -8.21 -4.13 -20.96
N ASP A 290 -7.65 -4.92 -20.03
CA ASP A 290 -8.43 -5.57 -18.98
C ASP A 290 -9.11 -4.45 -18.19
N PRO A 291 -10.40 -4.20 -18.42
CA PRO A 291 -11.02 -3.02 -17.87
C PRO A 291 -11.38 -3.28 -16.40
N SER A 292 -11.51 -2.20 -15.65
CA SER A 292 -12.04 -2.26 -14.30
C SER A 292 -13.56 -2.19 -14.31
N TRP A 293 -14.17 -2.94 -13.41
CA TRP A 293 -15.59 -3.16 -13.29
C TRP A 293 -16.07 -2.86 -11.88
N MET A 294 -17.35 -2.54 -11.76
CA MET A 294 -18.09 -2.51 -10.50
C MET A 294 -19.24 -3.52 -10.58
N SER A 295 -19.39 -4.36 -9.56
CA SER A 295 -20.59 -5.18 -9.32
C SER A 295 -21.03 -5.04 -7.86
N PHE A 296 -22.30 -5.29 -7.56
CA PHE A 296 -22.82 -5.15 -6.20
C PHE A 296 -23.90 -6.19 -5.88
N THR A 297 -24.08 -6.48 -4.59
CA THR A 297 -25.10 -7.41 -4.08
C THR A 297 -25.59 -7.01 -2.69
N ASP A 298 -26.78 -7.48 -2.29
CA ASP A 298 -27.29 -7.41 -0.91
C ASP A 298 -26.98 -8.67 -0.09
N ASP A 299 -26.48 -9.72 -0.77
CA ASP A 299 -26.20 -11.05 -0.23
C ASP A 299 -24.74 -11.41 -0.55
N PRO A 300 -23.84 -11.46 0.44
CA PRO A 300 -22.42 -11.67 0.18
C PRO A 300 -22.13 -13.06 -0.44
N ALA A 301 -23.05 -14.01 -0.33
CA ALA A 301 -22.94 -15.35 -0.91
C ALA A 301 -23.39 -15.43 -2.38
N GLY A 302 -23.72 -14.32 -3.05
CA GLY A 302 -23.97 -14.31 -4.49
C GLY A 302 -24.97 -13.27 -4.97
N ASN A 303 -25.57 -13.52 -6.14
CA ASN A 303 -26.49 -12.57 -6.83
C ASN A 303 -25.88 -11.21 -7.17
N TRP A 304 -24.56 -11.19 -7.43
CA TRP A 304 -23.84 -10.05 -7.96
C TRP A 304 -24.53 -9.50 -9.21
N SER A 305 -24.66 -8.17 -9.28
CA SER A 305 -25.19 -7.49 -10.45
C SER A 305 -24.33 -7.73 -11.70
N GLU A 306 -24.90 -7.52 -12.87
CA GLU A 306 -24.12 -7.47 -14.11
C GLU A 306 -23.00 -6.42 -13.95
N PRO A 307 -21.72 -6.78 -14.14
CA PRO A 307 -20.62 -5.84 -13.96
C PRO A 307 -20.76 -4.62 -14.86
N LEU A 308 -20.66 -3.43 -14.28
CA LEU A 308 -20.65 -2.17 -14.99
C LEU A 308 -19.20 -1.69 -15.13
N GLN A 309 -18.76 -1.43 -16.35
CA GLN A 309 -17.41 -0.93 -16.59
C GLN A 309 -17.26 0.45 -15.95
N ILE A 310 -16.19 0.63 -15.16
CA ILE A 310 -15.78 1.93 -14.64
C ILE A 310 -14.63 2.48 -15.49
N LEU A 311 -14.45 3.80 -15.48
CA LEU A 311 -13.39 4.46 -16.26
C LEU A 311 -13.42 4.05 -17.75
N GLY A 312 -14.60 3.93 -18.36
CA GLY A 312 -14.75 3.34 -19.71
C GLY A 312 -14.08 4.09 -20.86
N ASP A 313 -13.57 5.30 -20.62
CA ASP A 313 -12.74 6.07 -21.55
C ASP A 313 -11.23 5.83 -21.38
N TRP A 314 -10.83 5.16 -20.29
CA TRP A 314 -9.46 4.77 -19.99
C TRP A 314 -9.10 3.43 -20.66
N GLN A 315 -7.87 3.32 -21.14
CA GLN A 315 -7.30 2.09 -21.71
C GLN A 315 -6.06 1.73 -20.91
N GLY A 316 -6.24 0.86 -19.93
CA GLY A 316 -5.20 0.30 -19.08
C GLY A 316 -5.83 -0.73 -18.13
N SER A 317 -4.98 -1.55 -17.52
CA SER A 317 -5.35 -2.56 -16.52
C SER A 317 -4.90 -2.12 -15.12
N ASP A 318 -5.22 -2.96 -14.12
CA ASP A 318 -4.62 -2.90 -12.78
C ASP A 318 -4.72 -1.50 -12.16
N THR A 319 -5.98 -1.02 -12.05
CA THR A 319 -6.26 0.35 -11.63
C THR A 319 -6.28 0.48 -10.10
N ASN A 320 -6.23 -0.64 -9.36
CA ASN A 320 -6.36 -0.70 -7.91
C ASN A 320 -7.48 0.21 -7.38
N PHE A 321 -8.62 0.24 -8.08
CA PHE A 321 -9.65 1.24 -7.81
C PHE A 321 -10.21 1.07 -6.40
N ALA A 322 -9.91 2.02 -5.51
CA ALA A 322 -10.27 1.96 -4.11
C ALA A 322 -11.16 3.13 -3.73
N PRO A 323 -12.48 2.92 -3.57
CA PRO A 323 -13.41 3.95 -3.15
C PRO A 323 -13.72 3.91 -1.66
N VAL A 324 -14.19 5.03 -1.13
CA VAL A 324 -15.14 5.06 -0.02
C VAL A 324 -16.47 5.62 -0.54
N ILE A 325 -17.55 4.86 -0.33
CA ILE A 325 -18.90 5.28 -0.71
C ILE A 325 -19.53 6.02 0.46
N LEU A 326 -19.92 7.27 0.24
CA LEU A 326 -20.50 8.13 1.26
C LEU A 326 -22.01 7.85 1.40
N LYS A 327 -22.55 8.14 2.59
CA LYS A 327 -23.98 7.93 2.92
C LYS A 327 -24.96 8.65 1.99
N ASN A 328 -24.52 9.69 1.29
CA ASN A 328 -25.32 10.42 0.32
C ASN A 328 -25.31 9.77 -1.09
N GLY A 329 -24.61 8.67 -1.29
CA GLY A 329 -24.46 7.96 -2.56
C GLY A 329 -23.33 8.47 -3.46
N SER A 330 -22.63 9.54 -3.10
CA SER A 330 -21.40 9.95 -3.79
C SER A 330 -20.20 9.13 -3.31
N MET A 331 -19.08 9.18 -4.03
CA MET A 331 -17.86 8.49 -3.64
C MET A 331 -16.62 9.37 -3.85
N VAL A 332 -15.62 9.14 -3.01
CA VAL A 332 -14.23 9.56 -3.19
C VAL A 332 -13.42 8.29 -3.36
N ALA A 333 -12.54 8.26 -4.36
CA ALA A 333 -11.74 7.10 -4.67
C ALA A 333 -10.32 7.50 -5.02
N LEU A 334 -9.41 6.56 -4.88
CA LEU A 334 -8.06 6.62 -5.41
C LEU A 334 -7.95 5.54 -6.47
N TRP A 335 -7.30 5.88 -7.57
CA TRP A 335 -7.04 4.96 -8.67
C TRP A 335 -5.58 5.08 -9.09
N ARG A 336 -5.10 4.05 -9.76
CA ARG A 336 -3.70 3.85 -10.09
C ARG A 336 -3.52 3.73 -11.60
N ASP A 337 -2.42 4.28 -12.09
CA ASP A 337 -1.96 4.15 -13.48
C ASP A 337 -0.47 3.75 -13.51
N TRP A 338 -0.10 2.92 -14.49
CA TRP A 338 1.29 2.66 -14.87
C TRP A 338 1.73 3.73 -15.89
N THR A 339 2.31 4.82 -15.41
CA THR A 339 2.71 5.90 -16.32
C THR A 339 3.95 5.56 -17.15
N ALA A 340 4.17 6.30 -18.24
CA ALA A 340 5.36 6.19 -19.09
C ALA A 340 6.70 6.47 -18.35
N LEU A 341 6.65 7.01 -17.13
CA LEU A 341 7.82 7.21 -16.27
C LEU A 341 8.29 5.91 -15.59
N GLY A 342 7.52 4.83 -15.72
CA GLY A 342 7.80 3.52 -15.13
C GLY A 342 7.49 3.50 -13.63
N GLY A 343 6.37 2.90 -13.24
CA GLY A 343 5.94 2.77 -11.84
C GLY A 343 4.47 3.09 -11.62
N SER A 344 3.95 2.72 -10.45
CA SER A 344 2.58 2.95 -10.03
C SER A 344 2.38 4.37 -9.50
N ARG A 345 1.37 5.04 -10.04
CA ARG A 345 1.05 6.43 -9.74
C ARG A 345 -0.38 6.53 -9.27
N VAL A 346 -0.57 7.21 -8.14
CA VAL A 346 -1.89 7.34 -7.50
C VAL A 346 -2.52 8.67 -7.83
N PHE A 347 -3.80 8.61 -8.17
CA PHE A 347 -4.62 9.72 -8.61
C PHE A 347 -5.96 9.71 -7.89
N LEU A 348 -6.62 10.87 -7.86
CA LEU A 348 -7.97 10.99 -7.34
C LEU A 348 -9.02 10.56 -8.38
N ALA A 349 -10.09 9.92 -7.91
CA ALA A 349 -11.34 9.75 -8.63
C ALA A 349 -12.52 10.16 -7.73
N THR A 350 -13.59 10.65 -8.33
CA THR A 350 -14.81 11.06 -7.60
C THR A 350 -16.05 10.66 -8.39
N GLY A 351 -17.16 10.35 -7.72
CA GLY A 351 -18.44 10.08 -8.38
C GLY A 351 -19.59 10.73 -7.62
N SER A 352 -20.55 11.34 -8.32
CA SER A 352 -21.75 11.87 -7.66
C SER A 352 -22.78 10.80 -7.33
N ASP A 353 -22.71 9.65 -8.01
CA ASP A 353 -23.51 8.45 -7.76
C ASP A 353 -22.61 7.22 -7.98
N TRP A 354 -22.29 6.50 -6.90
CA TRP A 354 -21.47 5.28 -6.96
C TRP A 354 -22.05 4.21 -7.88
N LYS A 355 -23.37 4.21 -8.11
CA LYS A 355 -24.03 3.16 -8.90
C LYS A 355 -24.06 3.48 -10.39
N ASP A 356 -23.74 4.71 -10.78
CA ASP A 356 -23.71 5.18 -12.15
C ASP A 356 -22.27 5.59 -12.54
N PRO A 357 -21.51 4.68 -13.18
CA PRO A 357 -20.16 4.96 -13.66
C PRO A 357 -20.06 6.16 -14.61
N SER A 358 -21.15 6.59 -15.25
CA SER A 358 -21.12 7.80 -16.09
C SER A 358 -20.94 9.10 -15.29
N THR A 359 -21.11 9.04 -13.97
CA THR A 359 -20.84 10.17 -13.06
C THR A 359 -19.40 10.21 -12.55
N TYR A 360 -18.59 9.19 -12.88
CA TYR A 360 -17.23 9.08 -12.38
C TYR A 360 -16.33 10.09 -13.10
N VAL A 361 -15.53 10.79 -12.32
CA VAL A 361 -14.55 11.76 -12.78
C VAL A 361 -13.18 11.26 -12.36
N ARG A 362 -12.36 10.93 -13.36
CA ARG A 362 -10.95 10.59 -13.22
C ARG A 362 -10.13 11.87 -13.22
N HIS A 363 -9.38 12.12 -12.14
CA HIS A 363 -8.47 13.27 -12.09
C HIS A 363 -7.07 12.82 -12.51
N GLU A 364 -6.38 13.67 -13.26
CA GLU A 364 -5.10 13.35 -13.94
C GLU A 364 -3.89 13.99 -13.25
N VAL A 365 -4.09 14.57 -12.08
CA VAL A 365 -3.01 15.15 -11.27
C VAL A 365 -2.56 14.08 -10.28
N GLU A 366 -1.30 13.63 -10.42
CA GLU A 366 -0.68 12.69 -9.49
C GLU A 366 -0.68 13.29 -8.08
N LEU A 367 -1.10 12.49 -7.09
CA LEU A 367 -1.16 12.94 -5.70
C LEU A 367 0.21 12.94 -5.02
N PHE A 368 1.07 11.99 -5.35
CA PHE A 368 2.34 11.77 -4.65
C PHE A 368 3.58 11.73 -5.58
N PRO A 369 3.80 12.77 -6.42
CA PRO A 369 4.89 12.82 -7.41
C PRO A 369 6.31 12.71 -6.84
N ASP A 370 6.47 12.95 -5.53
CA ASP A 370 7.76 12.92 -4.86
C ASP A 370 8.05 11.58 -4.13
N LEU A 371 7.30 10.50 -4.40
CA LEU A 371 7.64 9.14 -3.91
C LEU A 371 8.72 8.42 -4.75
N GLY A 372 9.29 9.09 -5.74
CA GLY A 372 10.30 8.53 -6.63
C GLY A 372 9.70 7.76 -7.81
N THR A 373 10.52 6.98 -8.51
CA THR A 373 10.16 6.42 -9.82
C THR A 373 9.08 5.33 -9.74
N ALA A 374 9.16 4.41 -8.77
CA ALA A 374 8.19 3.32 -8.69
C ALA A 374 6.87 3.68 -8.01
N GLY A 375 6.88 4.68 -7.11
CA GLY A 375 5.68 5.18 -6.44
C GLY A 375 5.07 4.20 -5.43
N THR A 376 3.74 4.08 -5.46
CA THR A 376 2.94 3.30 -4.52
C THR A 376 1.68 2.79 -5.23
N GLU A 377 1.12 1.68 -4.76
CA GLU A 377 -0.04 1.03 -5.35
C GLU A 377 -0.93 0.35 -4.29
N ASP A 378 -1.96 -0.37 -4.73
CA ASP A 378 -2.90 -1.07 -3.87
C ASP A 378 -3.44 -0.22 -2.71
N GLN A 379 -3.91 0.98 -3.04
CA GLN A 379 -4.59 1.83 -2.07
C GLN A 379 -5.80 1.14 -1.43
N PHE A 380 -6.06 1.43 -0.16
CA PHE A 380 -7.33 1.18 0.51
C PHE A 380 -7.75 2.43 1.26
N ILE A 381 -8.99 2.90 1.08
CA ILE A 381 -9.50 4.16 1.65
C ILE A 381 -10.55 3.91 2.72
N TYR A 382 -10.51 4.72 3.76
CA TYR A 382 -11.54 4.75 4.80
C TYR A 382 -11.72 6.17 5.36
N LEU A 383 -12.71 6.33 6.24
CA LEU A 383 -12.94 7.54 7.01
C LEU A 383 -12.58 7.32 8.49
N ASP A 384 -12.03 8.31 9.19
CA ASP A 384 -11.98 8.26 10.65
C ASP A 384 -13.33 8.68 11.27
N GLU A 385 -13.42 8.64 12.61
CA GLU A 385 -14.61 9.10 13.36
C GLU A 385 -14.91 10.60 13.16
N ASP A 386 -13.89 11.40 12.81
CA ASP A 386 -14.01 12.84 12.59
C ASP A 386 -14.44 13.17 11.13
N GLY A 387 -14.53 12.16 10.27
CA GLY A 387 -14.88 12.28 8.85
C GLY A 387 -13.73 12.68 7.94
N ASN A 388 -12.48 12.55 8.41
CA ASN A 388 -11.29 12.69 7.57
C ASN A 388 -11.07 11.42 6.76
N PHE A 389 -10.56 11.57 5.55
CA PHE A 389 -10.20 10.48 4.67
C PHE A 389 -8.79 10.01 4.98
N HIS A 390 -8.60 8.71 4.93
CA HIS A 390 -7.32 8.06 5.12
C HIS A 390 -7.12 7.00 4.04
N ALA A 391 -5.87 6.76 3.67
CA ALA A 391 -5.50 5.71 2.75
C ALA A 391 -4.26 4.98 3.26
N VAL A 392 -4.23 3.66 3.08
CA VAL A 392 -3.04 2.82 3.23
C VAL A 392 -2.66 2.21 1.90
N PHE A 393 -1.38 1.88 1.70
CA PHE A 393 -0.85 1.49 0.39
C PHE A 393 0.18 0.39 0.48
N HIS A 394 0.34 -0.38 -0.59
CA HIS A 394 1.58 -1.10 -0.86
C HIS A 394 2.65 -0.16 -1.44
N HIS A 395 3.86 -0.20 -0.88
CA HIS A 395 4.99 0.57 -1.42
C HIS A 395 5.80 -0.21 -2.42
N MET A 396 6.04 0.43 -3.57
CA MET A 396 6.90 -0.10 -4.62
C MET A 396 8.23 0.62 -4.72
N TYR A 397 8.57 1.60 -3.87
CA TYR A 397 9.85 2.29 -4.06
C TYR A 397 11.03 1.43 -3.59
N GLY A 398 11.91 1.08 -4.54
CA GLY A 398 13.17 0.37 -4.31
C GLY A 398 14.41 1.25 -4.59
N THR A 399 15.56 0.92 -3.98
CA THR A 399 16.82 1.67 -4.19
C THR A 399 17.28 1.69 -5.66
N ALA A 400 17.86 2.84 -6.04
CA ALA A 400 18.83 3.07 -7.13
C ALA A 400 18.55 2.66 -8.59
N THR A 401 17.49 1.95 -8.95
CA THR A 401 17.23 1.63 -10.36
C THR A 401 15.74 1.64 -10.71
N GLU A 402 15.42 2.05 -11.93
CA GLU A 402 14.11 1.85 -12.57
C GLU A 402 13.70 0.36 -12.66
N SER A 403 14.56 -0.56 -12.20
CA SER A 403 14.52 -1.99 -12.47
C SER A 403 14.68 -2.87 -11.22
N GLN A 404 14.50 -2.37 -9.99
CA GLN A 404 14.58 -3.17 -8.74
C GLN A 404 13.60 -2.67 -7.65
N TRP A 405 12.48 -2.07 -8.08
CA TRP A 405 11.48 -1.42 -7.24
C TRP A 405 10.85 -2.35 -6.17
N TRP A 406 10.93 -3.65 -6.40
CA TRP A 406 10.25 -4.69 -5.63
C TRP A 406 11.01 -5.20 -4.39
N LEU A 407 12.18 -4.63 -4.09
CA LEU A 407 13.11 -5.13 -3.06
C LEU A 407 12.88 -4.59 -1.64
N ASP A 408 12.01 -3.60 -1.46
CA ASP A 408 11.95 -2.80 -0.22
C ASP A 408 10.54 -2.73 0.38
N ALA A 409 9.73 -3.79 0.17
CA ALA A 409 8.29 -3.81 0.40
C ALA A 409 7.88 -3.48 1.85
N THR A 410 7.47 -2.22 2.01
CA THR A 410 6.77 -1.67 3.17
C THR A 410 5.37 -1.22 2.72
N GLY A 411 4.59 -0.63 3.60
CA GLY A 411 3.38 0.05 3.16
C GLY A 411 3.15 1.37 3.86
N GLY A 412 2.28 2.17 3.25
CA GLY A 412 2.17 3.60 3.47
C GLY A 412 0.91 4.05 4.14
N HIS A 413 0.90 5.34 4.48
CA HIS A 413 -0.30 6.04 4.88
C HIS A 413 -0.37 7.44 4.24
N ALA A 414 -1.57 7.89 3.92
CA ALA A 414 -1.90 9.26 3.56
C ALA A 414 -3.25 9.65 4.15
N PHE A 415 -3.48 10.95 4.35
CA PHE A 415 -4.75 11.48 4.84
C PHE A 415 -5.22 12.69 4.03
N SER A 416 -6.50 13.00 4.13
CA SER A 416 -7.12 14.22 3.62
C SER A 416 -8.32 14.62 4.49
N ALA A 417 -8.38 15.88 4.92
CA ALA A 417 -9.53 16.38 5.68
C ALA A 417 -10.80 16.57 4.82
N ASN A 418 -10.68 16.54 3.49
CA ASN A 418 -11.77 16.85 2.57
C ASN A 418 -11.93 15.87 1.40
N GLY A 419 -11.02 14.90 1.27
CA GLY A 419 -11.00 13.92 0.19
C GLY A 419 -10.38 14.44 -1.12
N TRP A 420 -9.85 15.67 -1.13
CA TRP A 420 -9.23 16.32 -2.29
C TRP A 420 -7.76 16.59 -2.08
N ASP A 421 -7.41 17.20 -0.95
CA ASP A 421 -6.04 17.60 -0.64
C ASP A 421 -5.40 16.50 0.22
N TRP A 422 -4.58 15.66 -0.42
CA TRP A 422 -3.97 14.50 0.21
C TRP A 422 -2.54 14.79 0.68
N THR A 423 -2.23 14.37 1.90
CA THR A 423 -0.89 14.43 2.50
C THR A 423 -0.41 13.02 2.79
N TYR A 424 0.70 12.63 2.16
CA TYR A 424 1.34 11.34 2.41
C TYR A 424 2.28 11.41 3.62
N THR A 425 2.20 10.42 4.51
CA THR A 425 2.87 10.43 5.83
C THR A 425 3.93 9.34 5.97
N GLY A 426 4.28 8.65 4.90
CA GLY A 426 5.39 7.69 4.87
C GLY A 426 5.00 6.27 5.28
N VAL A 427 6.02 5.47 5.63
CA VAL A 427 5.86 4.07 6.02
C VAL A 427 4.99 3.96 7.28
N SER A 428 3.88 3.25 7.13
CA SER A 428 2.89 3.01 8.17
C SER A 428 2.96 1.59 8.73
N TYR A 429 3.40 0.63 7.93
CA TYR A 429 3.63 -0.75 8.36
C TYR A 429 4.84 -1.36 7.64
N GLY A 430 5.53 -2.26 8.33
CA GLY A 430 6.86 -2.73 7.94
C GLY A 430 7.96 -1.88 8.59
N ASP A 431 9.18 -1.97 8.05
CA ASP A 431 10.33 -1.23 8.55
C ASP A 431 10.80 -0.17 7.51
N PRO A 432 10.75 1.13 7.84
CA PRO A 432 11.19 2.19 6.92
C PRO A 432 12.66 2.10 6.50
N LEU A 433 13.49 1.33 7.21
CA LEU A 433 14.93 1.14 6.93
C LEU A 433 15.25 -0.20 6.25
N ALA A 434 14.31 -1.14 6.16
CA ALA A 434 14.52 -2.47 5.59
C ALA A 434 14.81 -2.42 4.08
N ARG A 435 16.04 -2.73 3.69
CA ARG A 435 16.47 -2.80 2.29
C ARG A 435 17.29 -4.05 2.04
N TYR A 436 17.26 -4.56 0.80
CA TYR A 436 18.04 -5.76 0.45
C TYR A 436 19.56 -5.58 0.67
N ASP A 437 20.07 -4.35 0.62
CA ASP A 437 21.48 -4.00 0.78
C ASP A 437 21.83 -3.36 2.14
N THR A 438 20.90 -3.31 3.10
CA THR A 438 21.14 -2.82 4.46
C THR A 438 21.27 -3.96 5.49
N GLU A 439 21.61 -3.62 6.74
CA GLU A 439 21.70 -4.60 7.84
C GLU A 439 20.32 -5.17 8.22
N GLU A 440 19.28 -4.35 8.09
CA GLU A 440 17.89 -4.70 8.33
C GLU A 440 17.39 -5.78 7.34
N GLY A 441 17.93 -5.79 6.12
CA GLY A 441 17.56 -6.73 5.08
C GLY A 441 16.20 -6.40 4.43
N GLN A 442 15.86 -7.14 3.37
CA GLN A 442 14.59 -7.00 2.67
C GLN A 442 13.43 -7.61 3.48
N GLY A 443 12.26 -6.99 3.33
CA GLY A 443 10.99 -7.54 3.75
C GLY A 443 10.47 -6.96 5.05
N ALA A 444 9.45 -7.61 5.60
CA ALA A 444 8.81 -7.19 6.83
C ALA A 444 8.71 -8.37 7.80
N GLU A 445 9.29 -8.21 8.99
CA GLU A 445 9.11 -9.17 10.07
C GLU A 445 7.68 -9.11 10.61
N VAL A 446 7.06 -10.28 10.72
CA VAL A 446 5.77 -10.48 11.36
C VAL A 446 5.97 -11.32 12.61
N GLU A 447 5.60 -10.78 13.76
CA GLU A 447 5.52 -11.50 15.01
C GLU A 447 4.20 -12.29 15.12
N PHE A 448 4.28 -13.52 15.60
CA PHE A 448 3.13 -14.37 15.87
C PHE A 448 2.84 -14.48 17.37
N ASP A 449 1.59 -14.77 17.71
CA ASP A 449 1.11 -14.89 19.09
C ASP A 449 1.71 -16.08 19.87
N ASP A 450 2.32 -17.03 19.17
CA ASP A 450 3.10 -18.14 19.75
C ASP A 450 4.55 -17.75 20.12
N GLY A 451 4.93 -16.49 19.86
CA GLY A 451 6.26 -15.94 20.10
C GLY A 451 7.29 -16.24 19.01
N SER A 452 6.90 -16.91 17.91
CA SER A 452 7.73 -17.00 16.71
C SER A 452 7.59 -15.76 15.83
N SER A 453 8.56 -15.54 14.94
CA SER A 453 8.48 -14.51 13.90
C SER A 453 8.84 -15.10 12.53
N PHE A 454 8.42 -14.41 11.47
CA PHE A 454 8.83 -14.70 10.10
C PHE A 454 8.97 -13.41 9.30
N THR A 455 10.06 -13.29 8.54
CA THR A 455 10.26 -12.18 7.60
C THR A 455 9.66 -12.54 6.26
N PHE A 456 8.53 -11.91 5.92
CA PHE A 456 7.95 -12.01 4.58
C PHE A 456 8.68 -11.07 3.64
N THR A 457 8.89 -11.49 2.40
CA THR A 457 9.52 -10.66 1.38
C THR A 457 8.69 -9.42 1.12
N ARG A 458 7.35 -9.57 1.16
CA ARG A 458 6.39 -8.47 0.98
C ARG A 458 5.14 -8.63 1.81
N LEU A 459 4.53 -7.48 2.10
CA LEU A 459 3.19 -7.32 2.63
C LEU A 459 2.43 -6.39 1.70
N GLU A 460 1.78 -6.98 0.71
CA GLU A 460 1.11 -6.29 -0.39
C GLU A 460 -0.38 -6.10 -0.10
N ARG A 461 -1.01 -5.28 -0.95
CA ARG A 461 -2.45 -5.15 -1.06
C ARG A 461 -3.24 -4.99 0.25
N PRO A 462 -2.95 -3.93 1.02
CA PRO A 462 -3.58 -3.72 2.31
C PRO A 462 -5.09 -3.56 2.19
N HIS A 463 -5.82 -4.17 3.11
CA HIS A 463 -7.20 -3.83 3.43
C HIS A 463 -7.32 -3.67 4.95
N LEU A 464 -8.36 -2.98 5.40
CA LEU A 464 -8.63 -2.79 6.82
C LEU A 464 -10.01 -3.32 7.19
N LEU A 465 -10.10 -3.91 8.37
CA LEU A 465 -11.36 -4.30 8.99
C LEU A 465 -11.65 -3.33 10.14
N PHE A 466 -12.91 -2.89 10.24
CA PHE A 466 -13.41 -1.98 11.26
C PHE A 466 -14.37 -2.71 12.19
N GLY A 467 -14.45 -2.26 13.45
CA GLY A 467 -15.46 -2.76 14.39
C GLY A 467 -16.83 -2.19 14.06
N GLY A 468 -17.91 -2.94 14.32
CA GLY A 468 -19.29 -2.43 14.19
C GLY A 468 -20.10 -3.07 13.06
N ASP A 469 -20.91 -2.26 12.37
CA ASP A 469 -21.94 -2.64 11.40
C ASP A 469 -21.44 -2.75 9.94
N GLY A 470 -20.12 -2.79 9.73
CA GLY A 470 -19.51 -3.01 8.42
C GLY A 470 -19.23 -1.74 7.63
N GLU A 471 -19.29 -0.56 8.25
CA GLU A 471 -18.86 0.70 7.67
C GLU A 471 -17.33 0.80 7.61
N LEU A 472 -16.77 1.43 6.57
CA LEU A 472 -15.34 1.79 6.50
C LEU A 472 -15.08 3.11 7.23
N GLN A 473 -15.52 3.17 8.48
CA GLN A 473 -15.41 4.35 9.32
C GLN A 473 -14.89 4.03 10.72
N GLY A 474 -13.97 4.85 11.21
CA GLY A 474 -13.43 4.80 12.56
C GLY A 474 -12.00 4.28 12.63
N ASP A 475 -11.63 3.73 13.80
CA ASP A 475 -10.30 3.15 14.00
C ASP A 475 -10.28 1.69 13.50
N PRO A 476 -9.30 1.29 12.66
CA PRO A 476 -9.22 -0.07 12.16
C PRO A 476 -8.82 -1.05 13.28
N ILE A 477 -9.41 -2.24 13.27
CA ILE A 477 -9.19 -3.32 14.24
C ILE A 477 -8.30 -4.45 13.71
N TYR A 478 -8.23 -4.63 12.39
CA TYR A 478 -7.27 -5.53 11.73
C TYR A 478 -6.74 -4.90 10.45
N ILE A 479 -5.50 -5.25 10.10
CA ILE A 479 -4.94 -5.06 8.77
C ILE A 479 -4.83 -6.42 8.08
N ILE A 480 -5.23 -6.46 6.82
CA ILE A 480 -5.18 -7.62 5.97
C ILE A 480 -4.18 -7.33 4.85
N ASN A 481 -3.21 -8.21 4.65
CA ASN A 481 -2.21 -8.08 3.60
C ASN A 481 -1.96 -9.42 2.94
N SER A 482 -1.40 -9.39 1.75
CA SER A 482 -0.79 -10.56 1.17
C SER A 482 0.64 -10.71 1.62
N ALA A 483 0.88 -11.78 2.37
CA ALA A 483 2.18 -12.11 2.91
C ALA A 483 2.89 -13.07 1.95
N GLN A 484 3.85 -12.54 1.20
CA GLN A 484 4.65 -13.30 0.24
C GLN A 484 5.85 -13.95 0.93
N TYR A 485 5.96 -15.28 0.78
CA TYR A 485 7.16 -16.04 1.08
C TYR A 485 8.20 -15.81 -0.01
N GLY A 486 9.49 -15.86 0.32
CA GLY A 486 10.54 -15.83 -0.70
C GLY A 486 11.87 -15.32 -0.16
N PHE A 487 12.90 -15.43 -0.99
CA PHE A 487 14.22 -14.81 -0.77
C PHE A 487 14.75 -14.12 -2.02
N GLY A 488 14.00 -14.22 -3.11
CA GLY A 488 14.35 -13.83 -4.46
C GLY A 488 14.33 -12.34 -4.61
N THR A 489 15.32 -11.87 -5.35
CA THR A 489 15.51 -10.47 -5.67
C THR A 489 14.87 -10.11 -7.02
N ASP A 490 13.88 -10.88 -7.51
CA ASP A 490 13.17 -10.65 -8.79
C ASP A 490 11.74 -11.25 -8.77
N PRO A 491 10.66 -10.46 -8.92
CA PRO A 491 9.26 -10.91 -8.91
C PRO A 491 8.79 -11.59 -10.20
N GLY A 492 9.59 -11.63 -11.26
CA GLY A 492 9.16 -12.20 -12.53
C GLY A 492 8.86 -13.70 -12.44
N THR A 493 7.88 -14.16 -13.23
CA THR A 493 7.48 -15.58 -13.43
C THR A 493 8.60 -16.54 -13.85
N GLY A 494 9.84 -16.06 -13.98
CA GLY A 494 10.98 -16.81 -14.51
C GLY A 494 12.22 -16.84 -13.61
N ALA A 495 12.20 -16.24 -12.42
CA ALA A 495 13.40 -16.17 -11.58
C ALA A 495 13.55 -17.41 -10.66
N GLU A 496 12.62 -17.63 -9.73
CA GLU A 496 12.70 -18.70 -8.70
C GLU A 496 11.28 -19.16 -8.26
N ASN A 497 11.15 -20.34 -7.63
CA ASN A 497 9.88 -20.84 -7.05
C ASN A 497 9.65 -20.19 -5.66
N ASP A 498 9.44 -18.88 -5.62
CA ASP A 498 9.52 -18.13 -4.35
C ASP A 498 8.58 -16.92 -4.29
N ASP A 499 7.45 -17.01 -4.97
CA ASP A 499 6.39 -16.00 -5.02
C ASP A 499 5.06 -16.52 -4.44
N ALA A 500 5.13 -17.60 -3.66
CA ALA A 500 3.98 -18.11 -2.94
C ALA A 500 3.53 -17.08 -1.89
N CYS A 501 2.24 -16.77 -1.85
CA CYS A 501 1.70 -15.80 -0.91
C CYS A 501 0.34 -16.22 -0.37
N TYR A 502 -0.05 -15.65 0.77
CA TYR A 502 -1.38 -15.85 1.30
C TYR A 502 -1.90 -14.58 1.97
N THR A 503 -3.21 -14.42 2.00
CA THR A 503 -3.88 -13.36 2.74
C THR A 503 -3.72 -13.58 4.24
N LEU A 504 -2.96 -12.71 4.89
CA LEU A 504 -2.72 -12.69 6.33
C LEU A 504 -3.55 -11.59 6.99
N VAL A 505 -4.25 -11.93 8.06
CA VAL A 505 -5.05 -10.99 8.87
C VAL A 505 -4.31 -10.72 10.17
N ARG A 506 -4.09 -9.45 10.54
CA ARG A 506 -3.27 -9.08 11.71
C ARG A 506 -4.03 -8.11 12.61
N PRO A 507 -4.14 -8.41 13.92
CA PRO A 507 -4.84 -7.54 14.85
C PRO A 507 -4.12 -6.20 15.04
N ILE A 508 -4.90 -5.14 15.22
CA ILE A 508 -4.43 -3.79 15.53
C ILE A 508 -4.84 -3.46 16.97
N PHE A 509 -3.94 -2.83 17.72
CA PHE A 509 -4.19 -2.46 19.12
C PHE A 509 -5.36 -1.48 19.26
N GLN A 510 -6.23 -1.70 20.27
CA GLN A 510 -7.46 -0.92 20.49
C GLN A 510 -7.53 -0.22 21.86
N GLY A 511 -6.50 -0.33 22.72
CA GLY A 511 -6.47 0.29 24.05
C GLY A 511 -6.46 -0.70 25.21
#